data_AF-A0A2T3M6S8-F1
#
_entry.id   AF-A0A2T3M6S8-F1
#
_cell.length_a   1.000
_cell.length_b   1.000
_cell.length_c   1.000
_cell.angle_alpha   90.00
_cell.angle_beta   90.00
_cell.angle_gamma   90.00
#
_symmetry.space_group_name_H-M   'P 1'
#
loop_
_entity.id
_entity.type
_entity.pdbx_description
1 polymer ?
#
loop_
_entity_poly.entity_id
_entity_poly.type
_entity_poly.pdbx_seq_one_letter_code
_entity_poly.pdbx_strand_id
1 'polypeptide(L)'
;MQWADWPFIFSQVLTQFSIGAFIILGGIMLSGKLCFGQSDRVLKTLPIIWVLLIIAMLLREGTLMFSGVNSVSSFGLEAFFALSFIILTITYWFCEKHLIGSDKWRKLFLILIVTWGGLYFIDGVLTHAVQIQLVVQFIVAVLLGGSLLAHSMLVKAEHKLTALNHALPLCGVVLAMIAVAANVNGIGNLVLLAEQGAITGFVLRTVSIGTLLIAVGLWLMPLLTKSKPVAAMMFLSCVVMGISSITAGLSM
;
A
#
# COMPACT_ATOMS: atom_id res chain seq x y z
N MET A 1 -19.39 -7.59 -7.77
CA MET A 1 -19.69 -6.29 -7.12
C MET A 1 -20.45 -5.37 -8.07
N GLN A 2 -21.25 -4.42 -7.57
CA GLN A 2 -21.84 -3.39 -8.44
C GLN A 2 -20.75 -2.36 -8.75
N TRP A 3 -20.80 -1.71 -9.91
CA TRP A 3 -19.85 -0.64 -10.25
C TRP A 3 -19.82 0.45 -9.16
N ALA A 4 -20.90 0.59 -8.38
CA ALA A 4 -21.02 1.48 -7.23
C ALA A 4 -20.00 1.23 -6.09
N ASP A 5 -19.38 0.05 -5.99
CA ASP A 5 -18.48 -0.30 -4.88
C ASP A 5 -17.03 0.19 -5.11
N TRP A 6 -16.75 0.79 -6.27
CA TRP A 6 -15.40 1.27 -6.64
C TRP A 6 -14.76 2.23 -5.63
N PRO A 7 -15.48 3.18 -4.98
CA PRO A 7 -14.84 4.10 -4.05
C PRO A 7 -14.43 3.37 -2.76
N PHE A 8 -15.17 2.35 -2.35
CA PHE A 8 -14.83 1.51 -1.21
C PHE A 8 -13.55 0.71 -1.49
N ILE A 9 -13.45 0.04 -2.64
CA ILE A 9 -12.23 -0.70 -3.03
C ILE A 9 -11.04 0.26 -3.12
N PHE A 10 -11.25 1.44 -3.71
CA PHE A 10 -10.20 2.45 -3.81
C PHE A 10 -9.71 2.90 -2.43
N SER A 11 -10.62 3.09 -1.47
CA SER A 11 -10.26 3.42 -0.09
C SER A 11 -9.38 2.34 0.58
N GLN A 12 -9.68 1.07 0.33
CA GLN A 12 -8.90 -0.05 0.87
C GLN A 12 -7.48 -0.06 0.30
N VAL A 13 -7.35 0.09 -1.03
CA VAL A 13 -6.05 0.15 -1.70
C VAL A 13 -5.19 1.30 -1.17
N LEU A 14 -5.77 2.49 -1.01
CA LEU A 14 -5.05 3.65 -0.45
C LEU A 14 -4.61 3.41 1.00
N THR A 15 -5.45 2.78 1.81
CA THR A 15 -5.13 2.43 3.21
C THR A 15 -3.98 1.42 3.26
N GLN A 16 -4.07 0.35 2.47
CA GLN A 16 -3.08 -0.73 2.38
C GLN A 16 -1.72 -0.19 1.94
N PHE A 17 -1.68 0.64 0.89
CA PHE A 17 -0.44 1.24 0.39
C PHE A 17 0.20 2.15 1.44
N SER A 18 -0.62 2.97 2.11
CA SER A 18 -0.16 3.95 3.09
C SER A 18 0.43 3.29 4.33
N ILE A 19 -0.29 2.32 4.92
CA ILE A 19 0.17 1.58 6.10
C ILE A 19 1.38 0.73 5.73
N GLY A 20 1.32 0.01 4.60
CA GLY A 20 2.45 -0.77 4.10
C GLY A 20 3.72 0.07 3.89
N ALA A 21 3.58 1.25 3.28
CA ALA A 21 4.71 2.15 3.09
C ALA A 21 5.32 2.60 4.42
N PHE A 22 4.49 2.92 5.41
CA PHE A 22 4.98 3.31 6.71
C PHE A 22 5.67 2.15 7.45
N ILE A 23 5.18 0.91 7.34
CA ILE A 23 5.86 -0.26 7.95
C ILE A 23 7.29 -0.38 7.40
N ILE A 24 7.45 -0.26 6.07
CA ILE A 24 8.76 -0.33 5.41
C ILE A 24 9.65 0.86 5.80
N LEU A 25 9.12 2.09 5.72
CA LEU A 25 9.87 3.30 6.10
C LEU A 25 10.26 3.30 7.57
N GLY A 26 9.33 2.95 8.46
CA GLY A 26 9.55 2.85 9.90
C GLY A 26 10.60 1.80 10.22
N GLY A 27 10.57 0.63 9.57
CA GLY A 27 11.64 -0.37 9.68
C GLY A 27 13.01 0.16 9.26
N ILE A 28 13.08 0.91 8.16
CA ILE A 28 14.33 1.54 7.69
C ILE A 28 14.81 2.61 8.66
N MET A 29 13.92 3.45 9.19
CA MET A 29 14.25 4.47 10.19
C MET A 29 14.75 3.83 11.50
N LEU A 30 14.12 2.75 11.95
CA LEU A 30 14.54 1.99 13.13
C LEU A 30 15.92 1.33 12.98
N SER A 31 16.32 1.01 11.75
CA SER A 31 17.65 0.45 11.47
C SER A 31 18.80 1.42 11.74
N GLY A 32 18.52 2.73 11.85
CA GLY A 32 19.55 3.75 12.11
C GLY A 32 20.55 3.97 10.98
N LYS A 33 20.36 3.34 9.81
CA LYS A 33 21.26 3.45 8.66
C LYS A 33 21.09 4.76 7.87
N LEU A 34 20.04 5.53 8.15
CA LEU A 34 19.81 6.83 7.54
C LEU A 34 20.58 7.92 8.30
N CYS A 35 21.29 8.78 7.57
CA CYS A 35 21.91 9.96 8.17
C CYS A 35 20.82 10.93 8.68
N PHE A 36 21.13 11.76 9.69
CA PHE A 36 20.18 12.73 10.27
C PHE A 36 19.45 13.57 9.21
N GLY A 37 20.19 14.14 8.25
CA GLY A 37 19.59 14.93 7.15
C GLY A 37 18.75 14.10 6.15
N GLN A 38 18.96 12.79 6.06
CA GLN A 38 18.09 11.91 5.27
C GLN A 38 16.82 11.58 6.02
N SER A 39 16.92 11.31 7.32
CA SER A 39 15.77 11.09 8.19
C SER A 39 14.82 12.29 8.15
N ASP A 40 15.35 13.52 8.27
CA ASP A 40 14.56 14.76 8.15
C ASP A 40 13.84 14.89 6.79
N ARG A 41 14.52 14.56 5.69
CA ARG A 41 13.89 14.57 4.36
C ARG A 41 12.82 13.50 4.20
N VAL A 42 13.00 12.32 4.79
CA VAL A 42 11.96 11.28 4.81
C VAL A 42 10.76 11.74 5.64
N LEU A 43 10.97 12.34 6.81
CA LEU A 43 9.90 12.91 7.64
C LEU A 43 9.08 13.96 6.88
N LYS A 44 9.73 14.80 6.06
CA LYS A 44 9.06 15.78 5.19
C LYS A 44 8.18 15.14 4.10
N THR A 45 8.34 13.86 3.80
CA THR A 45 7.48 13.13 2.87
C THR A 45 6.28 12.45 3.52
N LEU A 46 6.27 12.27 4.86
CA LEU A 46 5.17 11.64 5.58
C LEU A 46 3.78 12.24 5.35
N PRO A 47 3.61 13.56 5.10
CA PRO A 47 2.31 14.12 4.76
C PRO A 47 1.61 13.46 3.57
N ILE A 48 2.36 12.83 2.65
CA ILE A 48 1.77 12.05 1.55
C ILE A 48 0.93 10.89 2.11
N ILE A 49 1.45 10.16 3.10
CA ILE A 49 0.74 9.03 3.73
C ILE A 49 -0.56 9.52 4.39
N TRP A 50 -0.54 10.67 5.06
CA TRP A 50 -1.72 11.23 5.70
C TRP A 50 -2.79 11.63 4.70
N VAL A 51 -2.39 12.31 3.62
CA VAL A 51 -3.32 12.70 2.55
C VAL A 51 -3.98 11.46 1.95
N LEU A 52 -3.22 10.40 1.67
CA LEU A 52 -3.77 9.15 1.15
C LEU A 52 -4.75 8.49 2.14
N LEU A 53 -4.41 8.44 3.43
CA LEU A 53 -5.30 7.89 4.46
C LEU A 53 -6.56 8.73 4.68
N ILE A 54 -6.46 10.06 4.63
CA ILE A 54 -7.62 10.97 4.74
C ILE A 54 -8.54 10.78 3.54
N ILE A 55 -7.98 10.74 2.31
CA ILE A 55 -8.77 10.47 1.11
C ILE A 55 -9.44 9.10 1.19
N ALA A 56 -8.72 8.08 1.67
CA ALA A 56 -9.28 6.76 1.89
C ALA A 56 -10.49 6.81 2.85
N MET A 57 -10.36 7.51 3.97
CA MET A 57 -11.46 7.66 4.94
C MET A 57 -12.65 8.42 4.36
N LEU A 58 -12.42 9.50 3.62
CA LEU A 58 -13.50 10.25 2.98
C LEU A 58 -14.26 9.39 1.96
N LEU A 59 -13.54 8.59 1.16
CA LEU A 59 -14.17 7.68 0.19
C LEU A 59 -14.97 6.58 0.88
N ARG A 60 -14.39 5.95 1.91
CA ARG A 60 -15.04 4.87 2.67
C ARG A 60 -16.31 5.36 3.34
N GLU A 61 -16.18 6.34 4.24
CA GLU A 61 -17.29 6.84 5.05
C GLU A 61 -18.32 7.56 4.17
N GLY A 62 -17.88 8.30 3.15
CA GLY A 62 -18.78 8.89 2.16
C GLY A 62 -19.63 7.84 1.47
N THR A 63 -19.03 6.73 1.02
CA THR A 63 -19.78 5.62 0.38
C THR A 63 -20.78 4.99 1.35
N LEU A 64 -20.38 4.75 2.60
CA LEU A 64 -21.28 4.20 3.63
C LEU A 64 -22.46 5.14 3.89
N MET A 65 -22.22 6.45 4.00
CA MET A 65 -23.27 7.45 4.17
C MET A 65 -24.27 7.46 2.99
N PHE A 66 -23.78 7.42 1.74
CA PHE A 66 -24.66 7.41 0.57
C PHE A 66 -25.41 6.09 0.39
N SER A 67 -24.84 4.97 0.81
CA SER A 67 -25.47 3.64 0.71
C SER A 67 -26.62 3.43 1.69
N GLY A 68 -26.88 4.37 2.61
CA GLY A 68 -27.96 4.27 3.58
C GLY A 68 -27.79 3.12 4.58
N VAL A 69 -26.59 2.52 4.65
CA VAL A 69 -26.20 1.53 5.66
C VAL A 69 -25.94 2.26 6.98
N ASN A 70 -26.98 2.93 7.48
CA ASN A 70 -26.99 3.60 8.77
C ASN A 70 -27.17 2.54 9.85
N SER A 71 -26.09 1.84 10.18
CA SER A 71 -25.97 1.38 11.55
C SER A 71 -25.49 2.61 12.34
N VAL A 72 -26.24 3.01 13.37
CA VAL A 72 -26.00 4.23 14.17
C VAL A 72 -24.64 4.17 14.92
N SER A 73 -23.83 3.12 14.74
CA SER A 73 -22.63 2.87 15.56
C SER A 73 -21.61 1.84 15.04
N SER A 74 -21.68 1.27 13.83
CA SER A 74 -20.62 0.35 13.37
C SER A 74 -19.42 1.09 12.81
N PHE A 75 -18.56 1.60 13.70
CA PHE A 75 -17.23 2.04 13.31
C PHE A 75 -16.41 0.81 12.90
N GLY A 76 -16.11 0.71 11.60
CA GLY A 76 -15.36 -0.42 11.06
C GLY A 76 -13.95 -0.49 11.61
N LEU A 77 -13.45 -1.71 11.86
CA LEU A 77 -12.10 -1.93 12.39
C LEU A 77 -10.99 -1.38 11.47
N GLU A 78 -11.21 -1.39 10.14
CA GLU A 78 -10.32 -0.76 9.18
C GLU A 78 -10.28 0.77 9.31
N ALA A 79 -11.42 1.41 9.61
CA ALA A 79 -11.48 2.85 9.88
C ALA A 79 -10.78 3.19 11.20
N PHE A 80 -10.89 2.32 12.21
CA PHE A 80 -10.14 2.44 13.46
C PHE A 80 -8.63 2.39 13.24
N PHE A 81 -8.15 1.42 12.45
CA PHE A 81 -6.74 1.36 12.10
C PHE A 81 -6.29 2.59 11.32
N ALA A 82 -7.02 3.01 10.28
CA ALA A 82 -6.65 4.18 9.49
C ALA A 82 -6.59 5.47 10.32
N LEU A 83 -7.62 5.74 11.15
CA LEU A 83 -7.69 6.92 12.00
C LEU A 83 -6.58 6.92 13.07
N SER A 84 -6.40 5.81 13.77
CA SER A 84 -5.33 5.68 14.76
C SER A 84 -3.95 5.85 14.12
N PHE A 85 -3.75 5.34 12.90
CA PHE A 85 -2.50 5.52 12.15
C PHE A 85 -2.25 6.98 11.78
N ILE A 86 -3.27 7.71 11.31
CA ILE A 86 -3.17 9.15 11.05
C ILE A 86 -2.72 9.89 12.32
N ILE A 87 -3.41 9.66 13.44
CA ILE A 87 -3.11 10.33 14.72
C ILE A 87 -1.68 10.02 15.15
N LEU A 88 -1.33 8.72 15.24
CA LEU A 88 -0.02 8.28 15.69
C LEU A 88 1.12 8.83 14.82
N THR A 89 0.97 8.81 13.50
CA THR A 89 2.01 9.28 12.57
C THR A 89 2.16 10.80 12.57
N ILE A 90 1.07 11.56 12.72
CA ILE A 90 1.12 13.01 12.91
C ILE A 90 1.82 13.34 14.23
N THR A 91 1.43 12.69 15.33
CA THR A 91 2.09 12.87 16.63
C THR A 91 3.58 12.57 16.54
N TYR A 92 3.96 11.48 15.85
CA TYR A 92 5.37 11.11 15.70
C TYR A 92 6.14 12.18 14.94
N TRP A 93 5.57 12.66 13.83
CA TRP A 93 6.17 13.72 13.05
C TRP A 93 6.38 15.01 13.87
N PHE A 94 5.40 15.40 14.69
CA PHE A 94 5.55 16.54 15.60
C PHE A 94 6.66 16.31 16.64
N CYS A 95 6.68 15.14 17.27
CA CYS A 95 7.70 14.79 18.26
C CYS A 95 9.10 14.81 17.67
N GLU A 96 9.29 14.27 16.48
CA GLU A 96 10.59 14.21 15.80
C GLU A 96 11.02 15.60 15.30
N LYS A 97 10.10 16.37 14.69
CA LYS A 97 10.41 17.70 14.13
C LYS A 97 10.73 18.74 15.20
N HIS A 98 9.99 18.74 16.32
CA HIS A 98 10.23 19.66 17.43
C HIS A 98 11.21 19.10 18.47
N LEU A 99 11.82 17.93 18.19
CA LEU A 99 12.74 17.23 19.10
C LEU A 99 12.16 17.05 20.51
N ILE A 100 10.84 16.85 20.61
CA ILE A 100 10.14 16.69 21.88
C ILE A 100 10.44 15.29 22.42
N GLY A 101 10.90 15.24 23.67
CA GLY A 101 11.27 14.00 24.36
C GLY A 101 12.70 13.52 24.08
N SER A 102 13.08 12.41 24.73
CA SER A 102 14.39 11.78 24.51
C SER A 102 14.41 10.93 23.23
N ASP A 103 15.59 10.67 22.68
CA ASP A 103 15.77 9.75 21.54
C ASP A 103 15.14 8.36 21.79
N LYS A 104 15.25 7.85 23.03
CA LYS A 104 14.67 6.55 23.40
C LYS A 104 13.15 6.56 23.29
N TRP A 105 12.51 7.66 23.68
CA TRP A 105 11.06 7.84 23.60
C TRP A 105 10.59 7.91 22.14
N ARG A 106 11.29 8.68 21.29
CA ARG A 106 10.97 8.75 19.85
C ARG A 106 11.11 7.39 19.15
N LYS A 107 12.18 6.65 19.48
CA LYS A 107 12.39 5.29 18.95
C LYS A 107 11.32 4.32 19.42
N LEU A 108 10.97 4.34 20.71
CA LEU A 108 9.89 3.51 21.26
C LEU A 108 8.55 3.82 20.59
N PHE A 109 8.27 5.10 20.37
CA PHE A 109 7.04 5.52 19.70
C PHE A 109 7.01 5.02 18.26
N LEU A 110 8.11 5.13 17.51
CA LEU A 110 8.19 4.57 16.16
C LEU A 110 7.99 3.05 16.14
N ILE A 111 8.54 2.31 17.11
CA ILE A 111 8.29 0.86 17.27
C ILE A 111 6.81 0.58 17.47
N LEU A 112 6.13 1.36 18.31
CA LEU A 112 4.69 1.22 18.55
C LEU A 112 3.89 1.38 17.27
N ILE A 113 4.20 2.40 16.44
CA ILE A 113 3.48 2.65 15.19
C ILE A 113 3.72 1.53 14.17
N VAL A 114 4.98 1.08 14.03
CA VAL A 114 5.30 -0.04 13.15
C VAL A 114 4.59 -1.32 13.61
N THR A 115 4.56 -1.57 14.92
CA THR A 115 3.85 -2.72 15.50
C THR A 115 2.35 -2.63 15.23
N TRP A 116 1.77 -1.43 15.37
CA TRP A 116 0.37 -1.17 15.07
C TRP A 116 0.02 -1.41 13.60
N GLY A 117 0.90 -0.99 12.67
CA GLY A 117 0.79 -1.35 11.26
C GLY A 117 0.90 -2.86 11.02
N GLY A 118 1.76 -3.55 11.77
CA GLY A 118 1.86 -5.01 11.76
C GLY A 118 0.57 -5.69 12.21
N LEU A 119 -0.11 -5.17 13.24
CA LEU A 119 -1.42 -5.67 13.67
C LEU A 119 -2.49 -5.49 12.60
N TYR A 120 -2.52 -4.33 11.91
CA TYR A 120 -3.38 -4.14 10.74
C TYR A 120 -3.13 -5.18 9.65
N PHE A 121 -1.85 -5.48 9.37
CA PHE A 121 -1.51 -6.50 8.37
C PHE A 121 -1.99 -7.90 8.78
N ILE A 122 -1.79 -8.28 10.05
CA ILE A 122 -2.25 -9.58 10.57
C ILE A 122 -3.78 -9.68 10.50
N ASP A 123 -4.49 -8.67 10.99
CA ASP A 123 -5.94 -8.62 10.96
C ASP A 123 -6.50 -8.71 9.53
N GLY A 124 -5.91 -7.96 8.59
CA GLY A 124 -6.31 -8.00 7.19
C GLY A 124 -6.07 -9.37 6.54
N VAL A 125 -4.96 -10.06 6.85
CA VAL A 125 -4.73 -11.43 6.37
C VAL A 125 -5.78 -12.39 6.93
N LEU A 126 -6.09 -12.30 8.23
CA LEU A 126 -7.07 -13.17 8.88
C LEU A 126 -8.50 -12.94 8.37
N THR A 127 -8.88 -11.68 8.18
CA THR A 127 -10.22 -11.30 7.69
C THR A 127 -10.46 -11.82 6.26
N HIS A 128 -9.42 -11.85 5.43
CA HIS A 128 -9.52 -12.32 4.04
C HIS A 128 -9.23 -13.83 3.89
N ALA A 129 -8.92 -14.55 4.97
CA ALA A 129 -8.52 -15.97 4.96
C ALA A 129 -9.58 -16.93 4.37
N VAL A 130 -10.80 -16.44 4.13
CA VAL A 130 -11.88 -17.19 3.47
C VAL A 130 -11.50 -17.60 2.05
N GLN A 131 -10.74 -16.78 1.31
CA GLN A 131 -10.29 -17.11 -0.03
C GLN A 131 -8.82 -16.75 -0.21
N ILE A 132 -8.02 -17.71 -0.66
CA ILE A 132 -6.57 -17.52 -0.89
C ILE A 132 -6.26 -16.34 -1.82
N GLN A 133 -7.13 -16.10 -2.80
CA GLN A 133 -7.00 -15.01 -3.75
C GLN A 133 -7.13 -13.63 -3.07
N LEU A 134 -8.10 -13.47 -2.16
CA LEU A 134 -8.29 -12.23 -1.40
C LEU A 134 -7.10 -11.98 -0.49
N VAL A 135 -6.60 -13.02 0.20
CA VAL A 135 -5.40 -12.92 1.04
C VAL A 135 -4.19 -12.47 0.22
N VAL A 136 -3.93 -13.10 -0.93
CA VAL A 136 -2.78 -12.75 -1.75
C VAL A 136 -2.90 -11.32 -2.27
N GLN A 137 -4.08 -10.89 -2.72
CA GLN A 137 -4.27 -9.51 -3.17
C GLN A 137 -4.07 -8.50 -2.03
N PHE A 138 -4.56 -8.79 -0.83
CA PHE A 138 -4.30 -7.96 0.35
C PHE A 138 -2.80 -7.86 0.65
N ILE A 139 -2.10 -9.00 0.71
CA ILE A 139 -0.66 -9.05 0.95
C ILE A 139 0.10 -8.25 -0.10
N VAL A 140 -0.29 -8.38 -1.37
CA VAL A 140 0.35 -7.67 -2.48
C VAL A 140 0.08 -6.17 -2.38
N ALA A 141 -1.14 -5.73 -2.11
CA ALA A 141 -1.42 -4.30 -1.96
C ALA A 141 -0.65 -3.67 -0.79
N VAL A 142 -0.58 -4.35 0.36
CA VAL A 142 0.15 -3.85 1.53
C VAL A 142 1.67 -3.92 1.32
N LEU A 143 2.21 -5.07 0.96
CA LEU A 143 3.66 -5.27 0.90
C LEU A 143 4.27 -4.76 -0.41
N LEU A 144 3.69 -5.11 -1.57
CA LEU A 144 4.22 -4.68 -2.86
C LEU A 144 3.90 -3.19 -3.08
N GLY A 145 2.63 -2.81 -2.97
CA GLY A 145 2.19 -1.41 -3.11
C GLY A 145 2.86 -0.49 -2.07
N GLY A 146 2.88 -0.91 -0.81
CA GLY A 146 3.56 -0.19 0.26
C GLY A 146 5.07 -0.08 0.08
N SER A 147 5.77 -1.16 -0.32
CA SER A 147 7.22 -1.09 -0.58
C SER A 147 7.54 -0.15 -1.74
N LEU A 148 6.69 -0.11 -2.76
CA LEU A 148 6.86 0.75 -3.92
C LEU A 148 6.63 2.22 -3.54
N LEU A 149 5.59 2.51 -2.76
CA LEU A 149 5.34 3.85 -2.21
C LEU A 149 6.47 4.28 -1.27
N ALA A 150 6.93 3.42 -0.37
CA ALA A 150 8.08 3.67 0.49
C ALA A 150 9.35 3.97 -0.32
N HIS A 151 9.63 3.19 -1.36
CA HIS A 151 10.77 3.42 -2.24
C HIS A 151 10.64 4.76 -2.98
N SER A 152 9.45 5.11 -3.48
CA SER A 152 9.21 6.41 -4.11
C SER A 152 9.50 7.59 -3.17
N MET A 153 9.12 7.46 -1.88
CA MET A 153 9.39 8.45 -0.85
C MET A 153 10.88 8.53 -0.49
N LEU A 154 11.58 7.40 -0.42
CA LEU A 154 13.04 7.35 -0.19
C LEU A 154 13.83 7.97 -1.35
N VAL A 155 13.39 7.76 -2.60
CA VAL A 155 14.00 8.37 -3.78
C VAL A 155 13.78 9.88 -3.76
N LYS A 156 12.55 10.33 -3.43
CA LYS A 156 12.25 11.76 -3.25
C LYS A 156 13.07 12.39 -2.11
N ALA A 157 13.38 11.63 -1.06
CA ALA A 157 14.23 12.07 0.05
C ALA A 157 15.75 11.94 -0.24
N GLU A 158 16.13 11.57 -1.47
CA GLU A 158 17.52 11.37 -1.91
C GLU A 158 18.33 10.49 -0.94
N HIS A 159 17.77 9.33 -0.58
CA HIS A 159 18.49 8.37 0.25
C HIS A 159 19.78 7.88 -0.46
N LYS A 160 20.81 7.56 0.33
CA LYS A 160 22.12 7.08 -0.16
C LYS A 160 22.29 5.56 -0.02
N LEU A 161 21.30 4.86 0.54
CA LEU A 161 21.36 3.42 0.78
C LEU A 161 21.13 2.64 -0.53
N THR A 162 22.19 2.46 -1.31
CA THR A 162 22.15 1.76 -2.61
C THR A 162 21.64 0.32 -2.53
N ALA A 163 21.78 -0.33 -1.38
CA ALA A 163 21.22 -1.66 -1.14
C ALA A 163 19.70 -1.68 -1.24
N LEU A 164 18.99 -0.62 -0.82
CA LEU A 164 17.54 -0.54 -0.90
C LEU A 164 17.05 -0.42 -2.34
N ASN A 165 17.82 0.25 -3.21
CA ASN A 165 17.53 0.34 -4.64
C ASN A 165 17.56 -1.02 -5.34
N HIS A 166 18.22 -2.03 -4.75
CA HIS A 166 18.27 -3.39 -5.27
C HIS A 166 17.28 -4.31 -4.53
N ALA A 167 17.29 -4.28 -3.21
CA ALA A 167 16.49 -5.17 -2.39
C ALA A 167 14.98 -4.94 -2.58
N LEU A 168 14.51 -3.68 -2.58
CA LEU A 168 13.08 -3.41 -2.67
C LEU A 168 12.48 -3.86 -4.01
N PRO A 169 13.05 -3.51 -5.19
CA PRO A 169 12.52 -4.01 -6.45
C PRO A 169 12.59 -5.53 -6.58
N LEU A 170 13.68 -6.18 -6.10
CA LEU A 170 13.80 -7.64 -6.15
C LEU A 170 12.75 -8.35 -5.28
N CYS A 171 12.54 -7.90 -4.05
CA CYS A 171 11.42 -8.37 -3.22
C CYS A 171 10.08 -8.15 -3.94
N GLY A 172 9.97 -7.03 -4.66
CA GLY A 172 8.85 -6.72 -5.52
C GLY A 172 8.56 -7.77 -6.59
N VAL A 173 9.59 -8.23 -7.29
CA VAL A 173 9.46 -9.30 -8.30
C VAL A 173 8.92 -10.57 -7.69
N VAL A 174 9.45 -10.98 -6.53
CA VAL A 174 9.01 -12.19 -5.84
C VAL A 174 7.52 -12.09 -5.48
N LEU A 175 7.10 -10.98 -4.89
CA LEU A 175 5.70 -10.74 -4.55
C LEU A 175 4.81 -10.69 -5.80
N ALA A 176 5.30 -10.10 -6.89
CA ALA A 176 4.55 -10.04 -8.14
C ALA A 176 4.40 -11.41 -8.80
N MET A 177 5.40 -12.28 -8.74
CA MET A 177 5.26 -13.66 -9.23
C MET A 177 4.20 -14.42 -8.44
N ILE A 178 4.17 -14.27 -7.11
CA ILE A 178 3.13 -14.86 -6.25
C ILE A 178 1.75 -14.30 -6.63
N ALA A 179 1.66 -12.98 -6.85
CA ALA A 179 0.42 -12.33 -7.25
C ALA A 179 -0.07 -12.84 -8.60
N VAL A 180 0.80 -12.95 -9.60
CA VAL A 180 0.45 -13.49 -10.93
C VAL A 180 -0.04 -14.93 -10.80
N ALA A 181 0.68 -15.78 -10.06
CA ALA A 181 0.27 -17.17 -9.85
C ALA A 181 -1.12 -17.26 -9.20
N ALA A 182 -1.41 -16.45 -8.17
CA ALA A 182 -2.72 -16.43 -7.53
C ALA A 182 -3.83 -15.92 -8.47
N ASN A 183 -3.54 -14.88 -9.27
CA ASN A 183 -4.51 -14.33 -10.21
C ASN A 183 -4.80 -15.29 -11.38
N VAL A 184 -3.80 -16.03 -11.88
CA VAL A 184 -3.97 -17.04 -12.94
C VAL A 184 -4.81 -18.21 -12.46
N ASN A 185 -4.61 -18.68 -11.23
CA ASN A 185 -5.44 -19.75 -10.65
C ASN A 185 -6.93 -19.34 -10.56
N GLY A 186 -7.23 -18.06 -10.34
CA GLY A 186 -8.59 -17.53 -10.28
C GLY A 186 -9.26 -17.29 -11.64
N ILE A 187 -8.51 -17.28 -12.75
CA ILE A 187 -9.04 -16.93 -14.08
C ILE A 187 -10.00 -17.98 -14.63
N GLY A 188 -9.83 -19.26 -14.33
CA GLY A 188 -10.65 -20.34 -14.92
C GLY A 188 -12.15 -20.15 -14.72
N ASN A 189 -12.57 -19.75 -13.51
CA ASN A 189 -13.98 -19.46 -13.22
C ASN A 189 -14.49 -18.22 -13.97
N LEU A 190 -13.62 -17.21 -14.17
CA LEU A 190 -13.97 -15.99 -14.91
C LEU A 190 -14.13 -16.27 -16.41
N VAL A 191 -13.39 -17.23 -16.97
CA VAL A 191 -13.56 -17.65 -18.37
C VAL A 191 -14.92 -18.29 -18.59
N LEU A 192 -15.33 -19.21 -17.70
CA LEU A 192 -16.66 -19.85 -17.77
C LEU A 192 -17.80 -18.81 -17.66
N LEU A 193 -17.65 -17.82 -16.79
CA LEU A 193 -18.62 -16.71 -16.68
C LEU A 193 -18.62 -15.80 -17.91
N ALA A 194 -17.45 -15.58 -18.52
CA ALA A 194 -17.34 -14.79 -19.75
C ALA A 194 -18.02 -15.49 -20.94
N GLU A 195 -17.93 -16.82 -21.03
CA GLU A 195 -18.66 -17.63 -22.03
C GLU A 195 -20.19 -17.51 -21.86
N GLN A 196 -20.65 -17.26 -20.64
CA GLN A 196 -22.06 -17.01 -20.32
C GLN A 196 -22.47 -15.53 -20.51
N GLY A 197 -21.58 -14.67 -21.04
CA GLY A 197 -21.84 -13.26 -21.33
C GLY A 197 -21.41 -12.26 -20.26
N ALA A 198 -20.90 -12.73 -19.11
CA ALA A 198 -20.43 -11.87 -18.01
C ALA A 198 -18.91 -11.58 -18.12
N ILE A 199 -18.53 -10.78 -19.12
CA ILE A 199 -17.13 -10.58 -19.54
C ILE A 199 -16.33 -9.64 -18.61
N THR A 200 -17.00 -8.76 -17.88
CA THR A 200 -16.35 -7.65 -17.12
C THR A 200 -15.29 -8.13 -16.14
N GLY A 201 -15.56 -9.18 -15.36
CA GLY A 201 -14.61 -9.70 -14.37
C GLY A 201 -13.33 -10.24 -15.01
N PHE A 202 -13.46 -10.95 -16.13
CA PHE A 202 -12.32 -11.46 -16.90
C PHE A 202 -11.43 -10.33 -17.44
N VAL A 203 -12.04 -9.27 -18.01
CA VAL A 203 -11.30 -8.11 -18.53
C VAL A 203 -10.57 -7.39 -17.41
N LEU A 204 -11.24 -7.10 -16.29
CA LEU A 204 -10.63 -6.41 -15.15
C LEU A 204 -9.48 -7.21 -14.55
N ARG A 205 -9.61 -8.55 -14.46
CA ARG A 205 -8.53 -9.42 -14.00
C ARG A 205 -7.32 -9.38 -14.93
N THR A 206 -7.56 -9.42 -16.24
CA THR A 206 -6.50 -9.37 -17.26
C THR A 206 -5.77 -8.02 -17.23
N VAL A 207 -6.52 -6.92 -17.11
CA VAL A 207 -5.96 -5.57 -16.94
C VAL A 207 -5.15 -5.49 -15.64
N SER A 208 -5.62 -6.08 -14.55
CA SER A 208 -4.89 -6.11 -13.27
C SER A 208 -3.53 -6.79 -13.39
N ILE A 209 -3.47 -7.95 -14.06
CA ILE A 209 -2.21 -8.69 -14.30
C ILE A 209 -1.28 -7.86 -15.20
N GLY A 210 -1.80 -7.31 -16.30
CA GLY A 210 -1.00 -6.50 -17.23
C GLY A 210 -0.40 -5.27 -16.54
N THR A 211 -1.21 -4.54 -15.79
CA THR A 211 -0.77 -3.35 -15.05
C THR A 211 0.18 -3.70 -13.90
N LEU A 212 0.00 -4.82 -13.20
CA LEU A 212 0.96 -5.31 -12.20
C LEU A 212 2.35 -5.51 -12.82
N LEU A 213 2.41 -6.20 -13.96
CA LEU A 213 3.66 -6.47 -14.67
C LEU A 213 4.31 -5.18 -15.16
N ILE A 214 3.52 -4.23 -15.67
CA ILE A 214 4.02 -2.90 -16.04
C ILE A 214 4.58 -2.18 -14.82
N ALA A 215 3.83 -2.12 -13.71
CA ALA A 215 4.28 -1.44 -12.49
C ALA A 215 5.63 -1.97 -12.01
N VAL A 216 5.80 -3.29 -11.92
CA VAL A 216 7.06 -3.92 -11.51
C VAL A 216 8.16 -3.75 -12.56
N GLY A 217 7.85 -3.82 -13.85
CA GLY A 217 8.79 -3.53 -14.92
C GLY A 217 9.33 -2.10 -14.84
N LEU A 218 8.45 -1.13 -14.61
CA LEU A 218 8.81 0.27 -14.37
C LEU A 218 9.68 0.42 -13.12
N TRP A 219 9.39 -0.36 -12.06
CA TRP A 219 10.15 -0.33 -10.82
C TRP A 219 11.55 -0.93 -10.96
N LEU A 220 11.69 -1.97 -11.79
CA LEU A 220 12.97 -2.63 -12.11
C LEU A 220 13.83 -1.84 -13.11
N MET A 221 13.25 -0.89 -13.84
CA MET A 221 13.95 -0.17 -14.90
C MET A 221 15.30 0.44 -14.47
N PRO A 222 15.44 1.06 -13.27
CA PRO A 222 16.73 1.58 -12.81
C PRO A 222 17.80 0.49 -12.66
N LEU A 223 17.41 -0.73 -12.26
CA LEU A 223 18.33 -1.87 -12.14
C LEU A 223 18.78 -2.37 -13.52
N LEU A 224 17.84 -2.49 -14.46
CA LEU A 224 18.13 -2.96 -15.82
C LEU A 224 19.01 -1.96 -16.60
N THR A 225 18.74 -0.66 -16.41
CA THR A 225 19.48 0.42 -17.10
C THR A 225 20.72 0.88 -16.34
N LYS A 226 21.01 0.29 -15.16
CA LYS A 226 22.09 0.71 -14.25
C LYS A 226 22.06 2.22 -13.95
N SER A 227 20.85 2.78 -13.88
CA SER A 227 20.62 4.20 -13.62
C SER A 227 20.14 4.43 -12.20
N LYS A 228 20.21 5.68 -11.74
CA LYS A 228 19.61 6.04 -10.45
C LYS A 228 18.09 6.04 -10.58
N PRO A 229 17.35 5.51 -9.58
CA PRO A 229 15.90 5.56 -9.61
C PRO A 229 15.44 7.02 -9.62
N VAL A 230 14.55 7.34 -10.56
CA VAL A 230 13.99 8.68 -10.74
C VAL A 230 12.63 8.75 -10.04
N ALA A 231 12.39 9.79 -9.24
CA ALA A 231 11.17 9.92 -8.44
C ALA A 231 9.89 9.85 -9.28
N ALA A 232 9.88 10.49 -10.45
CA ALA A 232 8.73 10.48 -11.37
C ALA A 232 8.39 9.07 -11.86
N MET A 233 9.43 8.26 -12.16
CA MET A 233 9.26 6.88 -12.60
C MET A 233 8.71 5.99 -11.48
N MET A 234 9.21 6.16 -10.25
CA MET A 234 8.72 5.44 -9.07
C MET A 234 7.27 5.82 -8.78
N PHE A 235 6.92 7.10 -8.90
CA PHE A 235 5.55 7.57 -8.72
C PHE A 235 4.59 7.00 -9.78
N LEU A 236 5.01 7.00 -11.06
CA LEU A 236 4.24 6.37 -12.13
C LEU A 236 3.99 4.89 -11.84
N SER A 237 5.04 4.18 -11.41
CA SER A 237 4.92 2.78 -11.01
C SER A 237 3.96 2.58 -9.81
N CYS A 238 3.95 3.48 -8.82
CA CYS A 238 2.94 3.47 -7.73
C CYS A 238 1.51 3.61 -8.26
N VAL A 239 1.28 4.55 -9.19
CA VAL A 239 -0.05 4.79 -9.75
C VAL A 239 -0.54 3.58 -10.54
N VAL A 240 0.33 3.01 -11.38
CA VAL A 240 0.01 1.79 -12.15
C VAL A 240 -0.26 0.61 -11.21
N MET A 241 0.50 0.46 -10.12
CA MET A 241 0.26 -0.55 -9.09
C MET A 241 -1.09 -0.34 -8.36
N GLY A 242 -1.48 0.91 -8.13
CA GLY A 242 -2.79 1.27 -7.61
C GLY A 242 -3.91 0.83 -8.55
N ILE A 243 -3.79 1.11 -9.85
CA ILE A 243 -4.74 0.66 -10.88
C ILE A 243 -4.84 -0.87 -10.90
N SER A 244 -3.70 -1.58 -10.83
CA SER A 244 -3.68 -3.04 -10.73
C SER A 244 -4.47 -3.55 -9.53
N SER A 245 -4.28 -2.94 -8.36
CA SER A 245 -4.95 -3.37 -7.11
C SER A 245 -6.45 -3.11 -7.14
N ILE A 246 -6.88 -1.96 -7.68
CA ILE A 246 -8.30 -1.60 -7.82
C ILE A 246 -9.00 -2.55 -8.80
N THR A 247 -8.39 -2.78 -9.97
CA THR A 247 -8.96 -3.67 -11.00
C THR A 247 -8.99 -5.12 -10.54
N ALA A 248 -8.01 -5.54 -9.73
CA ALA A 248 -8.03 -6.84 -9.04
C ALA A 248 -9.25 -6.96 -8.11
N GLY A 249 -9.48 -5.96 -7.25
CA GLY A 249 -10.63 -5.96 -6.33
C GLY A 249 -11.98 -5.93 -7.05
N LEU A 250 -12.10 -5.16 -8.13
CA LEU A 250 -13.34 -5.06 -8.93
C LEU A 250 -13.65 -6.33 -9.76
N SER A 251 -12.65 -7.18 -9.99
CA SER A 251 -12.82 -8.42 -10.78
C SER A 251 -13.34 -9.61 -9.97
N MET A 252 -13.69 -9.39 -8.70
CA MET A 252 -14.22 -10.39 -7.76
C MET A 252 -15.75 -10.27 -7.63
#